data_AF-A0AAW2KRR1-F1
#
_entry.id   AF-A0AAW2KRR1-F1
#
_cell.length_a   1.000
_cell.length_b   1.000
_cell.length_c   1.000
_cell.angle_alpha   90.00
_cell.angle_beta   90.00
_cell.angle_gamma   90.00
#
_symmetry.space_group_name_H-M   'P 1'
#
loop_
_entity.id
_entity.type
_entity.pdbx_description
1 polymer ?
#
loop_
_entity_poly.entity_id
_entity_poly.type
_entity_poly.pdbx_seq_one_letter_code
_entity_poly.pdbx_strand_id
1 'polypeptide(L)'
;MEDLEEVKMVEIFRDPPKAIKIGSLLGPQFECILIDFLQNHSNVFAWEASDMHRINPKVMLNKLNVNPETKPIKQKKRAFGTKRNKIIKEEVEKLIQVNYIRPF
;
A
#
# COMPACT_ATOMS: atom_id res chain seq x y z
N MET A 1 11.83 -14.97 -20.59
CA MET A 1 10.91 -15.60 -19.65
C MET A 1 11.48 -15.24 -18.30
N GLU A 2 10.85 -14.35 -17.53
CA GLU A 2 11.30 -14.08 -16.16
C GLU A 2 11.22 -15.41 -15.41
N ASP A 3 12.35 -15.86 -14.87
CA ASP A 3 12.36 -17.00 -13.97
C ASP A 3 11.42 -16.65 -12.82
N LEU A 4 10.33 -17.41 -12.69
CA LEU A 4 9.39 -17.25 -11.59
C LEU A 4 10.17 -17.57 -10.32
N GLU A 5 10.57 -16.54 -9.59
CA GLU A 5 11.15 -16.72 -8.26
C GLU A 5 10.19 -17.58 -7.45
N GLU A 6 10.64 -18.78 -7.10
CA GLU A 6 9.85 -19.67 -6.25
C GLU A 6 9.74 -19.04 -4.87
N VAL A 7 8.49 -18.84 -4.42
CA VAL A 7 8.17 -18.16 -3.17
C VAL A 7 7.20 -19.00 -2.34
N LYS A 8 7.37 -18.96 -1.02
CA LYS A 8 6.50 -19.60 -0.04
C LYS A 8 5.75 -18.57 0.78
N MET A 9 4.49 -18.87 1.10
CA MET A 9 3.66 -18.05 1.98
C MET A 9 3.96 -18.40 3.43
N VAL A 10 4.24 -17.40 4.26
CA VAL A 10 4.46 -17.57 5.69
C VAL A 10 3.60 -16.60 6.48
N GLU A 11 2.94 -17.11 7.51
CA GLU A 11 2.17 -16.30 8.46
C GLU A 11 3.10 -15.59 9.46
N ILE A 12 2.99 -14.27 9.49
CA ILE A 12 3.83 -13.37 10.31
C ILE A 12 3.01 -12.80 11.49
N PHE A 13 1.69 -12.79 11.39
CA PHE A 13 0.82 -12.36 12.47
C PHE A 13 -0.43 -13.24 12.49
N ARG A 14 -0.98 -13.51 13.68
CA ARG A 14 -2.07 -14.47 13.86
C ARG A 14 -3.44 -13.83 14.13
N ASP A 15 -3.50 -12.54 14.50
CA ASP A 15 -4.78 -11.91 14.89
C ASP A 15 -4.87 -10.41 14.54
N PRO A 16 -5.31 -10.03 13.33
CA PRO A 16 -5.79 -10.91 12.26
C PRO A 16 -4.63 -11.61 11.52
N PRO A 17 -4.86 -12.79 10.92
CA PRO A 17 -3.85 -13.50 10.16
C PRO A 17 -3.27 -12.65 9.04
N LYS A 18 -1.95 -12.43 9.06
CA LYS A 18 -1.22 -11.69 8.04
C LYS A 18 -0.06 -12.54 7.53
N ALA A 19 -0.02 -12.75 6.22
CA ALA A 19 0.98 -13.60 5.57
C ALA A 19 1.77 -12.81 4.53
N ILE A 20 3.04 -13.16 4.38
CA ILE A 20 3.92 -12.60 3.34
C ILE A 20 4.55 -13.71 2.52
N LYS A 21 5.12 -13.34 1.38
CA LYS A 21 5.91 -14.23 0.54
C LYS A 21 7.39 -14.07 0.87
N ILE A 22 8.07 -15.17 1.13
CA ILE A 22 9.55 -15.23 1.23
C ILE A 22 10.09 -16.22 0.20
N GLY A 23 11.36 -16.08 -0.20
CA GLY A 23 11.97 -16.99 -1.17
C GLY A 23 11.96 -18.46 -0.71
N SER A 24 11.63 -19.38 -1.61
CA SER A 24 11.58 -20.82 -1.30
C SER A 24 12.96 -21.41 -1.03
N LEU A 25 13.99 -20.87 -1.69
CA LEU A 25 15.38 -21.35 -1.69
C LEU A 25 16.16 -20.99 -0.42
N LEU A 26 15.51 -20.43 0.60
CA LEU A 26 16.13 -20.14 1.89
C LEU A 26 16.43 -21.45 2.63
N GLY A 27 17.68 -21.62 3.08
CA GLY A 27 18.05 -22.73 3.96
C GLY A 27 17.27 -22.67 5.28
N PRO A 28 16.97 -23.82 5.93
CA PRO A 28 16.05 -23.88 7.07
C PRO A 28 16.42 -22.94 8.23
N GLN A 29 17.72 -22.79 8.51
CA GLN A 29 18.20 -21.90 9.57
C GLN A 29 17.92 -20.42 9.27
N PHE A 30 18.20 -19.99 8.04
CA PHE A 30 17.94 -18.59 7.63
C PHE A 30 16.46 -18.30 7.52
N GLU A 31 15.67 -19.27 7.08
CA GLU A 31 14.21 -19.17 7.08
C GLU A 31 13.67 -18.90 8.49
N CYS A 32 14.06 -19.70 9.48
CA CYS A 32 13.62 -19.48 10.87
C CYS A 32 14.00 -18.08 11.37
N ILE A 33 15.25 -17.66 11.17
CA ILE A 33 15.73 -16.34 11.59
C ILE A 33 14.93 -15.22 10.92
N LEU A 34 14.66 -15.35 9.62
CA LEU A 34 13.89 -14.36 8.87
C LEU A 34 12.45 -14.28 9.36
N ILE A 35 11.80 -15.42 9.59
CA ILE A 35 10.42 -15.47 10.08
C ILE A 35 10.32 -14.81 11.45
N ASP A 36 11.21 -15.16 12.39
CA ASP A 36 11.24 -14.57 13.73
C ASP A 36 11.47 -13.05 13.65
N PHE A 37 12.39 -12.60 12.80
CA PHE A 37 12.63 -11.17 12.57
C PHE A 37 11.37 -10.45 12.07
N LEU A 38 10.70 -11.01 11.07
CA LEU A 38 9.49 -10.41 10.50
C LEU A 38 8.33 -10.39 11.50
N GLN A 39 8.18 -11.43 12.32
CA GLN A 39 7.16 -11.49 13.37
C GLN A 39 7.38 -10.39 14.41
N ASN A 40 8.63 -10.20 14.85
CA ASN A 40 9.03 -9.15 15.80
C ASN A 40 8.85 -7.73 15.24
N HIS A 41 8.83 -7.56 13.92
CA HIS A 41 8.66 -6.27 13.24
C HIS A 41 7.35 -6.19 12.43
N SER A 42 6.35 -6.97 12.81
CA SER A 42 5.05 -7.02 12.11
C SER A 42 4.33 -5.67 12.04
N ASN A 43 4.63 -4.75 12.95
CA ASN A 43 4.08 -3.38 13.00
C ASN A 43 4.70 -2.41 11.99
N VAL A 44 5.81 -2.77 11.33
CA VAL A 44 6.47 -1.91 10.33
C VAL A 44 5.76 -1.97 8.97
N PHE A 45 5.03 -3.04 8.71
CA PHE A 45 4.32 -3.26 7.46
C PHE A 45 2.98 -2.53 7.42
N ALA A 46 2.61 -2.06 6.22
CA ALA A 46 1.30 -1.53 5.93
C ALA A 46 0.37 -2.63 5.38
N TRP A 47 -0.31 -3.34 6.25
CA TRP A 47 -1.19 -4.44 5.86
C TRP A 47 -2.51 -3.94 5.30
N GLU A 48 -3.01 -2.86 5.88
CA GLU A 48 -4.17 -2.12 5.41
C GLU A 48 -3.78 -0.69 5.03
N ALA A 49 -4.68 0.00 4.30
CA ALA A 49 -4.45 1.40 3.94
C ALA A 49 -4.36 2.32 5.17
N SER A 50 -4.98 1.91 6.28
CA SER A 50 -4.96 2.58 7.59
C SER A 50 -3.59 2.48 8.29
N ASP A 51 -2.85 1.39 8.06
CA ASP A 51 -1.53 1.16 8.68
C ASP A 51 -0.46 2.09 8.10
N MET A 52 -0.67 2.58 6.88
CA MET A 52 0.16 3.66 6.37
C MET A 52 -0.16 4.92 7.20
N HIS A 53 0.82 5.42 7.95
CA HIS A 53 0.67 6.68 8.67
C HIS A 53 1.20 7.80 7.78
N ARG A 54 0.37 8.82 7.51
CA ARG A 54 0.84 10.00 6.79
C ARG A 54 1.85 10.76 7.64
N ILE A 55 2.83 11.36 6.98
CA ILE A 55 3.66 12.38 7.61
C ILE A 55 2.73 13.53 8.00
N ASN A 56 2.75 13.89 9.28
CA ASN A 56 1.92 14.96 9.79
C ASN A 56 2.22 16.25 8.99
N PRO A 57 1.22 16.93 8.40
CA PRO A 57 1.43 18.17 7.65
C PRO A 57 2.13 19.28 8.44
N LYS A 58 2.06 19.23 9.78
CA LYS A 58 2.81 20.14 10.67
C LYS A 58 4.31 19.84 10.71
N VAL A 59 4.71 18.59 10.42
CA VAL A 59 6.11 18.17 10.36
C VAL A 59 6.71 18.51 9.00
N MET A 60 6.03 18.12 7.92
CA MET A 60 6.49 18.38 6.56
C MET A 60 5.31 18.46 5.61
N LEU A 61 5.29 19.51 4.78
CA LEU A 61 4.32 19.68 3.69
C LEU A 61 5.06 20.12 2.43
N ASN A 62 4.79 19.42 1.33
CA ASN A 62 5.27 19.83 0.02
C ASN A 62 4.26 20.77 -0.64
N LYS A 63 4.72 21.95 -1.05
CA LYS A 63 3.93 22.89 -1.87
C LYS A 63 4.43 22.80 -3.31
N LEU A 64 3.50 22.61 -4.25
CA LEU A 64 3.82 22.71 -5.67
C LEU A 64 4.13 24.17 -6.01
N ASN A 65 5.26 24.42 -6.67
CA ASN A 65 5.63 25.75 -7.17
C ASN A 65 4.89 26.04 -8.48
N VAL A 66 3.62 26.44 -8.38
CA VAL A 66 2.78 26.79 -9.52
C VAL A 66 2.54 28.30 -9.57
N ASN A 67 2.49 28.87 -10.78
CA ASN A 67 2.15 30.28 -10.98
C ASN A 67 0.69 30.54 -10.53
N PRO A 68 0.44 31.41 -9.53
CA PRO A 68 -0.91 31.72 -9.05
C PRO A 68 -1.82 32.33 -10.11
N GLU A 69 -1.24 33.01 -11.11
CA GLU A 69 -1.99 33.68 -12.18
C GLU A 69 -2.47 32.71 -13.27
N THR A 70 -1.98 31.47 -13.25
CA THR A 70 -2.37 30.46 -14.25
C THR A 70 -3.77 29.94 -13.95
N LYS A 71 -4.65 30.03 -14.94
CA LYS A 71 -6.02 29.50 -14.84
C LYS A 71 -6.01 27.97 -14.69
N PRO A 72 -6.75 27.39 -13.73
CA PRO A 72 -6.90 25.95 -13.61
C PRO A 72 -7.56 25.34 -14.85
N ILE A 73 -7.03 24.21 -15.34
CA ILE A 73 -7.58 23.48 -16.49
C ILE A 73 -8.30 22.23 -15.98
N LYS A 74 -9.61 22.14 -16.21
CA LYS A 74 -10.40 20.94 -15.90
C LYS A 74 -10.19 19.89 -16.97
N GLN A 75 -9.49 18.81 -16.63
CA GLN A 75 -9.33 17.67 -17.53
C GLN A 75 -10.62 16.83 -17.60
N LYS A 76 -10.97 16.36 -18.81
CA LYS A 76 -12.12 15.47 -19.02
C LYS A 76 -11.86 14.13 -18.31
N LYS A 77 -12.84 13.65 -17.54
CA LYS A 77 -12.76 12.34 -16.87
C LYS A 77 -12.62 11.23 -17.93
N ARG A 78 -11.66 10.32 -17.72
CA ARG A 78 -11.50 9.13 -18.56
C ARG A 78 -12.63 8.14 -18.24
N ALA A 79 -13.23 7.57 -19.28
CA ALA A 79 -14.19 6.47 -19.13
C ALA A 79 -13.44 5.14 -19.04
N PHE A 80 -13.77 4.33 -18.04
CA PHE A 80 -13.32 2.95 -17.94
C PHE A 80 -14.51 2.00 -18.10
N GLY A 81 -14.24 0.73 -18.41
CA GLY A 81 -15.25 -0.32 -18.42
C GLY A 81 -15.87 -0.53 -17.03
N THR A 82 -17.10 -1.06 -16.99
CA THR A 82 -17.90 -1.26 -15.76
C THR A 82 -17.13 -2.00 -14.67
N LYS A 83 -16.44 -3.08 -15.02
CA LYS A 83 -15.61 -3.86 -14.10
C LYS A 83 -14.52 -3.01 -13.43
N ARG A 84 -13.81 -2.19 -14.20
CA ARG A 84 -12.75 -1.31 -13.67
C ARG A 84 -13.35 -0.19 -12.82
N ASN A 85 -14.47 0.40 -13.23
CA ASN A 85 -15.14 1.44 -12.45
C ASN A 85 -15.56 0.93 -11.06
N LYS A 86 -16.01 -0.32 -10.94
CA LYS A 86 -16.35 -0.92 -9.65
C LYS A 86 -15.14 -0.98 -8.71
N ILE A 87 -14.02 -1.51 -9.21
CA ILE A 87 -12.75 -1.60 -8.45
C ILE A 87 -12.26 -0.21 -8.05
N ILE A 88 -12.27 0.75 -8.99
CA ILE A 88 -11.85 2.14 -8.72
C ILE A 88 -12.72 2.75 -7.61
N LYS A 89 -14.04 2.51 -7.64
CA LYS A 89 -14.96 3.03 -6.64
C LYS A 89 -14.66 2.46 -5.25
N GLU A 90 -14.49 1.14 -5.16
CA GLU A 90 -14.16 0.45 -3.90
C GLU A 90 -12.82 0.96 -3.31
N GLU A 91 -11.79 1.12 -4.15
CA GLU A 91 -10.49 1.64 -3.70
C GLU A 91 -10.56 3.11 -3.27
N VAL A 92 -11.30 3.96 -4.00
CA VAL A 92 -11.52 5.37 -3.63
C VAL A 92 -12.22 5.47 -2.28
N GLU A 93 -13.24 4.65 -2.04
CA GLU A 93 -13.97 4.62 -0.78
C GLU A 93 -13.06 4.21 0.39
N LYS A 94 -12.23 3.17 0.20
CA LYS A 94 -11.21 2.75 1.16
C LYS A 94 -10.24 3.89 1.52
N LEU A 95 -9.75 4.64 0.52
CA LEU A 95 -8.84 5.76 0.73
C LEU A 95 -9.50 6.96 1.43
N ILE A 96 -10.81 7.19 1.21
CA ILE A 96 -11.56 8.23 1.92
C ILE A 96 -11.72 7.85 3.39
N GLN A 97 -12.06 6.58 3.69
CA GLN A 97 -12.25 6.11 5.06
C GLN A 97 -11.02 6.33 5.94
N VAL A 98 -9.81 6.17 5.37
CA VAL A 98 -8.54 6.40 6.08
C VAL A 98 -8.04 7.85 6.03
N ASN A 99 -8.85 8.79 5.51
CA ASN A 99 -8.52 10.22 5.35
C ASN A 99 -7.29 10.49 4.45
N TYR A 100 -7.01 9.59 3.51
CA TYR A 100 -5.92 9.76 2.55
C TYR A 100 -6.32 10.72 1.44
N ILE A 101 -7.50 10.55 0.90
CA ILE A 101 -8.05 11.50 -0.05
C ILE A 101 -9.24 12.20 0.58
N ARG A 102 -9.45 13.44 0.19
CA ARG A 102 -10.60 14.23 0.62
C ARG A 102 -11.58 14.32 -0.55
N PRO A 103 -12.89 14.14 -0.32
CA PRO A 103 -13.88 14.45 -1.34
C PRO A 103 -13.78 15.94 -1.70
N PHE A 104 -14.01 16.25 -2.97
CA PHE A 104 -14.07 17.61 -3.50
C PHE A 104 -15.49 18.17 -3.40
#